data_AF-A0A5D6YD15-F1
#
_entry.id   AF-A0A5D6YD15-F1
#
_cell.length_a   1.000
_cell.length_b   1.000
_cell.length_c   1.000
_cell.angle_alpha   90.00
_cell.angle_beta   90.00
_cell.angle_gamma   90.00
#
_symmetry.space_group_name_H-M   'P 1'
#
loop_
_entity.id
_entity.type
_entity.pdbx_description
1 polymer ?
#
loop_
_entity_poly.entity_id
_entity_poly.type
_entity_poly.pdbx_seq_one_letter_code
_entity_poly.pdbx_strand_id
1 'polypeptide(L)'
;MTANATLDAAGPAPPPQKRDVILTGFGKFGDIVNNPTTAIVEEIAGDANVTHALVLEVSAAGSLDMLAPLRKLAEEANRPCIFLHLGVAAKSTHFALERFGYNLADFRIPDERGWVASNEVISADEDAALRTALPLDDLLAALEKENASARISIDPGRYICNYVYFHSLQWVKAQQSFSEISQEEQVRFVRRLVELVSEL
;
A
#
# COMPACT_ATOMS: atom_id res chain seq x y z
N MET A 1 52.95 9.42 9.17
CA MET A 1 52.26 8.74 8.06
C MET A 1 51.41 7.63 8.65
N THR A 2 50.19 7.93 9.07
CA THR A 2 49.24 6.97 9.62
C THR A 2 48.19 6.70 8.54
N ALA A 3 48.09 5.43 8.15
CA ALA A 3 47.24 4.97 7.07
C ALA A 3 45.75 5.10 7.45
N ASN A 4 44.98 5.74 6.58
CA ASN A 4 43.51 5.68 6.58
C ASN A 4 43.10 4.26 6.19
N ALA A 5 42.41 3.56 7.09
CA ALA A 5 41.66 2.36 6.74
C ALA A 5 40.39 2.80 6.01
N THR A 6 40.36 2.59 4.70
CA THR A 6 39.18 2.68 3.86
C THR A 6 38.16 1.63 4.29
N LEU A 7 37.00 2.10 4.78
CA LEU A 7 35.78 1.32 4.85
C LEU A 7 35.29 1.11 3.41
N ASP A 8 35.77 0.04 2.78
CA ASP A 8 35.29 -0.35 1.45
C ASP A 8 34.09 -1.30 1.54
N ALA A 9 33.07 -0.88 0.79
CA ALA A 9 32.05 -1.67 0.11
C ALA A 9 31.12 -2.55 0.97
N ALA A 10 29.96 -1.97 1.32
CA ALA A 10 28.73 -2.76 1.35
C ALA A 10 28.60 -3.51 0.02
N GLY A 11 28.47 -4.84 0.08
CA GLY A 11 28.32 -5.68 -1.10
C GLY A 11 27.15 -5.25 -1.99
N PRO A 12 27.09 -5.74 -3.24
CA PRO A 12 26.02 -5.39 -4.16
C PRO A 12 24.66 -5.64 -3.51
N ALA A 13 23.79 -4.64 -3.55
CA ALA A 13 22.42 -4.77 -3.05
C ALA A 13 21.79 -6.04 -3.64
N PRO A 14 21.08 -6.85 -2.83
CA PRO A 14 20.43 -8.05 -3.34
C PRO A 14 19.55 -7.68 -4.54
N PRO A 15 19.47 -8.54 -5.56
CA PRO A 15 18.63 -8.28 -6.72
C PRO A 15 17.20 -7.97 -6.26
N PRO A 16 16.50 -7.03 -6.91
CA PRO A 16 15.19 -6.60 -6.46
C PRO A 16 14.26 -7.81 -6.41
N GLN A 17 13.77 -8.12 -5.21
CA GLN A 17 12.76 -9.15 -5.02
C GLN A 17 11.57 -8.84 -5.91
N LYS A 18 11.13 -9.82 -6.72
CA LYS A 18 9.91 -9.70 -7.52
C LYS A 18 8.73 -9.41 -6.58
N ARG A 19 7.93 -8.39 -6.91
CA ARG A 19 6.75 -7.97 -6.14
C ARG A 19 5.52 -8.20 -6.98
N ASP A 20 4.42 -8.55 -6.33
CA ASP A 20 3.11 -8.50 -6.97
C ASP A 20 2.55 -7.09 -6.88
N VAL A 21 2.01 -6.60 -7.99
CA VAL A 21 1.31 -5.32 -8.04
C VAL A 21 -0.13 -5.61 -8.45
N ILE A 22 -1.04 -5.42 -7.50
CA ILE A 22 -2.48 -5.48 -7.70
C ILE A 22 -2.94 -4.04 -7.92
N LEU A 23 -3.19 -3.69 -9.18
CA LEU A 23 -3.74 -2.41 -9.59
C LEU A 23 -5.27 -2.49 -9.51
N THR A 24 -5.90 -1.52 -8.85
CA THR A 24 -7.35 -1.43 -8.87
C THR A 24 -7.85 -0.04 -9.19
N GLY A 25 -9.05 0.02 -9.72
CA GLY A 25 -9.84 1.22 -9.91
C GLY A 25 -11.26 0.96 -9.45
N PHE A 26 -12.16 1.88 -9.74
CA PHE A 26 -13.56 1.78 -9.40
C PHE A 26 -14.43 1.96 -10.63
N GLY A 27 -15.56 1.26 -10.64
CA GLY A 27 -16.63 1.48 -11.59
C GLY A 27 -17.35 2.82 -11.37
N LYS A 28 -18.50 2.95 -12.04
CA LYS A 28 -19.40 4.09 -11.86
C LYS A 28 -20.04 4.08 -10.47
N PHE A 29 -20.43 5.24 -9.97
CA PHE A 29 -21.22 5.36 -8.74
C PHE A 29 -21.80 6.76 -8.60
N GLY A 30 -22.96 6.88 -7.94
CA GLY A 30 -23.66 8.16 -7.80
C GLY A 30 -23.77 8.89 -9.15
N ASP A 31 -23.30 10.14 -9.19
CA ASP A 31 -23.27 10.96 -10.41
C ASP A 31 -22.02 10.75 -11.28
N ILE A 32 -21.06 9.92 -10.83
CA ILE A 32 -19.84 9.60 -11.58
C ILE A 32 -20.13 8.41 -12.49
N VAL A 33 -20.74 8.71 -13.64
CA VAL A 33 -21.11 7.69 -14.65
C VAL A 33 -19.89 7.14 -15.38
N ASN A 34 -18.89 7.99 -15.62
CA ASN A 34 -17.62 7.63 -16.25
C ASN A 34 -16.50 7.85 -15.23
N ASN A 35 -16.13 6.81 -14.50
CA ASN A 35 -15.04 6.88 -13.55
C ASN A 35 -13.70 6.72 -14.31
N PRO A 36 -12.82 7.74 -14.30
CA PRO A 36 -11.56 7.69 -15.07
C PRO A 36 -10.66 6.54 -14.63
N THR A 37 -10.79 6.07 -13.39
CA THR A 37 -9.99 4.94 -12.89
C THR A 37 -10.32 3.62 -13.59
N THR A 38 -11.54 3.46 -14.13
CA THR A 38 -11.90 2.30 -14.97
C THR A 38 -10.99 2.25 -16.20
N ALA A 39 -10.97 3.33 -16.98
CA ALA A 39 -10.18 3.41 -18.20
C ALA A 39 -8.66 3.29 -17.94
N ILE A 40 -8.15 3.91 -16.87
CA ILE A 40 -6.73 3.82 -16.50
C ILE A 40 -6.34 2.37 -16.17
N VAL A 41 -7.17 1.66 -15.41
CA VAL A 41 -6.90 0.25 -15.08
C VAL A 41 -6.92 -0.63 -16.32
N GLU A 42 -7.89 -0.44 -17.22
CA GLU A 42 -7.99 -1.19 -18.47
C GLU A 42 -6.77 -0.94 -19.38
N GLU A 43 -6.29 0.29 -19.46
CA GLU A 43 -5.11 0.66 -20.25
C GLU A 43 -3.81 0.05 -19.68
N ILE A 44 -3.63 0.07 -18.36
CA ILE A 44 -2.40 -0.36 -17.69
C ILE A 44 -2.41 -1.87 -17.37
N ALA A 45 -3.53 -2.57 -17.54
CA ALA A 45 -3.66 -4.00 -17.22
C ALA A 45 -2.62 -4.90 -17.92
N GLY A 46 -2.10 -4.48 -19.08
CA GLY A 46 -1.06 -5.19 -19.82
C GLY A 46 0.38 -4.80 -19.50
N ASP A 47 0.61 -3.85 -18.57
CA ASP A 47 1.96 -3.44 -18.19
C ASP A 47 2.73 -4.58 -17.51
N ALA A 48 4.00 -4.74 -17.88
CA ALA A 48 4.84 -5.83 -17.38
C ALA A 48 5.07 -5.81 -15.86
N ASN A 49 4.84 -4.66 -15.21
CA ASN A 49 4.96 -4.48 -13.77
C ASN A 49 3.63 -4.70 -13.03
N VAL A 50 2.50 -4.86 -13.73
CA VAL A 50 1.19 -5.13 -13.12
C VAL A 50 0.93 -6.64 -13.16
N THR A 51 0.65 -7.21 -11.98
CA THR A 51 0.36 -8.64 -11.84
C THR A 51 -1.12 -8.93 -12.04
N HIS A 52 -1.97 -8.11 -11.42
CA HIS A 52 -3.41 -8.18 -11.55
C HIS A 52 -3.98 -6.76 -11.65
N ALA A 53 -5.00 -6.60 -12.50
CA ALA A 53 -5.71 -5.35 -12.69
C ALA A 53 -7.21 -5.61 -12.51
N LEU A 54 -7.90 -4.80 -11.71
CA LEU A 54 -9.31 -5.00 -11.43
C LEU A 54 -10.09 -3.69 -11.26
N VAL A 55 -11.23 -3.59 -11.92
CA VAL A 55 -12.21 -2.51 -11.69
C VAL A 55 -13.18 -2.98 -10.62
N LEU A 56 -13.13 -2.38 -9.44
CA LEU A 56 -13.96 -2.76 -8.29
C LEU A 56 -15.36 -2.16 -8.39
N GLU A 57 -16.35 -2.93 -7.96
CA GLU A 57 -17.68 -2.42 -7.61
C GLU A 57 -17.53 -1.36 -6.50
N VAL A 58 -18.29 -0.27 -6.57
CA VAL A 58 -18.27 0.79 -5.56
C VAL A 58 -19.23 0.44 -4.43
N SER A 59 -18.99 -0.73 -3.85
CA SER A 59 -19.66 -1.19 -2.64
C SER A 59 -18.64 -1.77 -1.66
N ALA A 60 -18.90 -1.63 -0.37
CA ALA A 60 -17.99 -2.13 0.64
C ALA A 60 -17.88 -3.66 0.58
N ALA A 61 -19.01 -4.35 0.56
CA ALA A 61 -19.04 -5.81 0.46
C ALA A 61 -18.49 -6.31 -0.88
N GLY A 62 -18.93 -5.74 -2.00
CA GLY A 62 -18.53 -6.18 -3.34
C GLY A 62 -17.05 -5.95 -3.63
N SER A 63 -16.49 -4.82 -3.21
CA SER A 63 -15.05 -4.59 -3.36
C SER A 63 -14.20 -5.58 -2.57
N LEU A 64 -14.63 -5.98 -1.37
CA LEU A 64 -13.94 -7.02 -0.58
C LEU A 64 -14.09 -8.43 -1.19
N ASP A 65 -15.30 -8.78 -1.65
CA ASP A 65 -15.58 -10.04 -2.36
C ASP A 65 -14.63 -10.19 -3.57
N MET A 66 -14.43 -9.10 -4.31
CA MET A 66 -13.57 -9.04 -5.50
C MET A 66 -12.08 -9.10 -5.16
N LEU A 67 -11.65 -8.58 -4.02
CA LEU A 67 -10.25 -8.59 -3.59
C LEU A 67 -9.82 -9.90 -2.92
N ALA A 68 -10.75 -10.64 -2.30
CA ALA A 68 -10.44 -11.84 -1.55
C ALA A 68 -9.67 -12.91 -2.37
N PRO A 69 -10.03 -13.22 -3.64
CA PRO A 69 -9.25 -14.15 -4.45
C PRO A 69 -7.82 -13.66 -4.72
N LEU A 70 -7.62 -12.36 -4.94
CA LEU A 70 -6.28 -11.81 -5.21
C LEU A 70 -5.40 -11.81 -3.96
N ARG A 71 -5.98 -11.54 -2.79
CA ARG A 71 -5.28 -11.68 -1.50
C ARG A 71 -4.81 -13.11 -1.26
N LYS A 72 -5.68 -14.09 -1.54
CA LYS A 72 -5.33 -15.51 -1.44
C LYS A 72 -4.17 -15.88 -2.39
N LEU A 73 -4.20 -15.42 -3.64
CA LEU A 73 -3.11 -15.63 -4.58
C LEU A 73 -1.80 -15.00 -4.10
N ALA A 74 -1.85 -13.81 -3.51
CA ALA A 74 -0.69 -13.12 -2.97
C ALA A 74 -0.09 -13.86 -1.73
N GLU A 75 -0.95 -14.39 -0.86
CA GLU A 75 -0.56 -15.29 0.25
C GLU A 75 0.16 -16.54 -0.28
N GLU A 76 -0.42 -17.21 -1.28
CA GLU A 76 0.15 -18.42 -1.90
C GLU A 76 1.48 -18.15 -2.61
N ALA A 77 1.64 -16.97 -3.21
CA ALA A 77 2.88 -16.58 -3.90
C ALA A 77 4.06 -16.30 -2.95
N ASN A 78 3.78 -16.09 -1.66
CA ASN A 78 4.75 -15.84 -0.59
C ASN A 78 5.85 -14.82 -0.98
N ARG A 79 5.43 -13.70 -1.58
CA ARG A 79 6.30 -12.58 -1.97
C ARG A 79 5.63 -11.24 -1.66
N PRO A 80 6.37 -10.12 -1.61
CA PRO A 80 5.78 -8.83 -1.28
C PRO A 80 4.70 -8.45 -2.29
N CYS A 81 3.55 -8.02 -1.78
CA CYS A 81 2.41 -7.58 -2.57
C CYS A 81 2.14 -6.09 -2.32
N ILE A 82 1.94 -5.35 -3.40
CA ILE A 82 1.57 -3.94 -3.40
C ILE A 82 0.15 -3.84 -3.95
N PHE A 83 -0.75 -3.25 -3.16
CA PHE A 83 -2.04 -2.79 -3.66
C PHE A 83 -1.93 -1.33 -4.08
N LEU A 84 -2.18 -1.07 -5.36
CA LEU A 84 -2.25 0.28 -5.91
C LEU A 84 -3.71 0.60 -6.25
N HIS A 85 -4.40 1.24 -5.32
CA HIS A 85 -5.80 1.61 -5.47
C HIS A 85 -5.93 3.01 -6.07
N LEU A 86 -6.54 3.10 -7.25
CA LEU A 86 -6.90 4.36 -7.88
C LEU A 86 -8.31 4.78 -7.44
N GLY A 87 -8.45 6.05 -7.05
CA GLY A 87 -9.73 6.68 -6.72
C GLY A 87 -9.93 7.95 -7.51
N VAL A 88 -11.19 8.34 -7.74
CA VAL A 88 -11.52 9.60 -8.40
C VAL A 88 -11.87 10.68 -7.37
N ALA A 89 -11.18 11.82 -7.46
CA ALA A 89 -11.52 13.04 -6.75
C ALA A 89 -11.92 14.11 -7.77
N ALA A 90 -13.19 14.13 -8.17
CA ALA A 90 -13.68 14.84 -9.37
C ALA A 90 -13.35 16.35 -9.46
N LYS A 91 -13.07 17.00 -8.31
CA LYS A 91 -12.74 18.43 -8.25
C LYS A 91 -11.24 18.70 -8.05
N SER A 92 -10.41 17.66 -7.98
CA SER A 92 -8.97 17.80 -7.78
C SER A 92 -8.28 18.15 -9.08
N THR A 93 -7.32 19.07 -9.01
CA THR A 93 -6.40 19.41 -10.11
C THR A 93 -5.03 18.72 -9.95
N HIS A 94 -4.85 17.92 -8.90
CA HIS A 94 -3.61 17.25 -8.56
C HIS A 94 -3.87 15.76 -8.25
N PHE A 95 -2.90 14.91 -8.52
CA PHE A 95 -2.86 13.53 -8.02
C PHE A 95 -2.52 13.53 -6.53
N ALA A 96 -3.22 12.69 -5.76
CA ALA A 96 -3.01 12.55 -4.33
C ALA A 96 -2.41 11.18 -4.02
N LEU A 97 -1.26 11.19 -3.35
CA LEU A 97 -0.67 9.99 -2.73
C LEU A 97 -1.13 9.94 -1.27
N GLU A 98 -2.05 9.03 -0.96
CA GLU A 98 -2.68 8.97 0.37
C GLU A 98 -1.77 8.29 1.38
N ARG A 99 -1.34 9.03 2.42
CA ARG A 99 -0.44 8.55 3.46
C ARG A 99 -1.13 7.61 4.46
N PHE A 100 -2.43 7.78 4.66
CA PHE A 100 -3.21 7.07 5.66
C PHE A 100 -4.52 6.54 5.09
N GLY A 101 -4.93 5.34 5.53
CA GLY A 101 -6.32 4.89 5.50
C GLY A 101 -6.92 5.00 6.90
N TYR A 102 -8.15 5.48 7.01
CA TYR A 102 -8.84 5.66 8.29
C TYR A 102 -9.78 4.50 8.60
N ASN A 103 -9.78 4.07 9.85
CA ASN A 103 -10.65 3.03 10.40
C ASN A 103 -12.08 3.57 10.65
N LEU A 104 -12.68 4.16 9.62
CA LEU A 104 -13.98 4.81 9.71
C LEU A 104 -14.69 4.76 8.36
N ALA A 105 -15.89 4.19 8.37
CA ALA A 105 -16.86 4.26 7.28
C ALA A 105 -17.92 5.33 7.60
N ASP A 106 -18.01 6.34 6.75
CA ASP A 106 -18.96 7.44 6.85
C ASP A 106 -19.35 7.90 5.45
N PHE A 107 -20.47 7.38 4.96
CA PHE A 107 -20.85 7.43 3.55
C PHE A 107 -21.88 8.53 3.31
N ARG A 108 -21.51 9.55 2.53
CA ARG A 108 -22.40 10.68 2.20
C ARG A 108 -23.56 10.30 1.27
N ILE A 109 -23.38 9.22 0.51
CA ILE A 109 -24.35 8.61 -0.40
C ILE A 109 -24.30 7.09 -0.18
N PRO A 110 -25.37 6.34 -0.49
CA PRO A 110 -25.31 4.88 -0.45
C PRO A 110 -24.23 4.37 -1.41
N ASP A 111 -23.60 3.27 -1.00
CA ASP A 111 -22.79 2.46 -1.90
C ASP A 111 -23.67 1.75 -2.96
N GLU A 112 -23.07 1.09 -3.94
CA GLU A 112 -23.83 0.44 -5.03
C GLU A 112 -24.75 -0.70 -4.55
N ARG A 113 -24.54 -1.23 -3.34
CA ARG A 113 -25.41 -2.24 -2.71
C ARG A 113 -26.42 -1.62 -1.72
N GLY A 114 -26.46 -0.30 -1.62
CA GLY A 114 -27.43 0.44 -0.81
C GLY A 114 -27.02 0.65 0.64
N TRP A 115 -25.79 0.29 1.04
CA TRP A 115 -25.33 0.55 2.41
C TRP A 115 -24.96 2.03 2.58
N VAL A 116 -25.47 2.65 3.63
CA VAL A 116 -25.10 4.00 4.07
C VAL A 116 -24.48 3.87 5.46
N ALA A 117 -23.16 3.88 5.53
CA ALA A 117 -22.45 3.86 6.80
C ALA A 117 -22.53 5.22 7.49
N SER A 118 -22.71 5.23 8.81
CA SER A 118 -22.75 6.47 9.61
C SER A 118 -21.85 6.36 10.84
N ASN A 119 -20.62 6.85 10.72
CA ASN A 119 -19.57 6.79 11.75
C ASN A 119 -19.31 5.37 12.29
N GLU A 120 -19.19 4.40 11.38
CA GLU A 120 -18.96 2.99 11.73
C GLU A 120 -17.46 2.66 11.70
N VAL A 121 -16.98 1.99 12.75
CA VAL A 121 -15.59 1.49 12.80
C VAL A 121 -15.46 0.31 11.82
N ILE A 122 -14.42 0.32 10.98
CA ILE A 122 -14.22 -0.71 9.95
C ILE A 122 -13.69 -2.01 10.57
N SER A 123 -12.73 -1.91 11.49
CA SER A 123 -12.12 -3.04 12.20
C SER A 123 -11.95 -2.70 13.69
N ALA A 124 -12.54 -3.50 14.58
CA ALA A 124 -12.45 -3.27 16.01
C ALA A 124 -11.04 -3.50 16.59
N ASP A 125 -10.20 -4.27 15.88
CA ASP A 125 -8.87 -4.70 16.35
C ASP A 125 -7.72 -3.85 15.79
N GLU A 126 -8.03 -2.73 15.11
CA GLU A 126 -7.04 -1.87 14.47
C GLU A 126 -7.05 -0.44 15.00
N ASP A 127 -5.92 0.25 14.80
CA ASP A 127 -5.77 1.67 15.12
C ASP A 127 -6.76 2.54 14.34
N ALA A 128 -6.98 3.77 14.82
CA ALA A 128 -7.89 4.73 14.16
C ALA A 128 -7.47 5.08 12.71
N ALA A 129 -6.20 4.90 12.37
CA ALA A 129 -5.67 5.01 11.03
C ALA A 129 -4.45 4.11 10.84
N LEU A 130 -4.29 3.56 9.63
CA LEU A 130 -3.11 2.82 9.22
C LEU A 130 -2.31 3.65 8.22
N ARG A 131 -0.99 3.63 8.35
CA ARG A 131 -0.06 4.34 7.46
C ARG A 131 0.46 3.39 6.40
N THR A 132 0.61 3.87 5.16
CA THR A 132 1.28 3.09 4.11
C THR A 132 2.77 2.90 4.40
N ALA A 133 3.27 1.71 4.06
CA ALA A 133 4.69 1.39 4.06
C ALA A 133 5.41 1.84 2.77
N LEU A 134 4.68 2.30 1.75
CA LEU A 134 5.28 2.84 0.54
C LEU A 134 6.04 4.15 0.85
N PRO A 135 7.24 4.35 0.27
CA PRO A 135 8.04 5.55 0.50
C PRO A 135 7.47 6.73 -0.30
N LEU A 136 6.34 7.29 0.15
CA LEU A 136 5.61 8.31 -0.60
C LEU A 136 6.45 9.55 -0.92
N ASP A 137 7.38 9.93 -0.03
CA ASP A 137 8.25 11.08 -0.25
C ASP A 137 9.23 10.82 -1.42
N ASP A 138 9.77 9.61 -1.54
CA ASP A 138 10.61 9.20 -2.67
C ASP A 138 9.80 9.07 -3.97
N LEU A 139 8.59 8.51 -3.89
CA LEU A 139 7.68 8.39 -5.03
C LEU A 139 7.27 9.77 -5.55
N LEU A 140 6.94 10.70 -4.64
CA LEU A 140 6.62 12.08 -5.00
C LEU A 140 7.80 12.76 -5.69
N ALA A 141 9.01 12.65 -5.12
CA ALA A 141 10.21 13.23 -5.71
C ALA A 141 10.56 12.64 -7.09
N ALA A 142 10.20 11.37 -7.35
CA ALA A 142 10.34 10.75 -8.67
C ALA A 142 9.30 11.31 -9.66
N LEU A 143 8.03 11.39 -9.27
CA LEU A 143 6.94 11.89 -10.10
C LEU A 143 7.09 13.38 -10.45
N GLU A 144 7.59 14.20 -9.52
CA GLU A 144 7.84 15.62 -9.75
C GLU A 144 8.90 15.87 -10.84
N LYS A 145 9.88 14.98 -10.99
CA LYS A 145 10.88 15.06 -12.08
C LYS A 145 10.25 14.85 -13.46
N GLU A 146 9.10 14.18 -13.51
CA GLU A 146 8.33 13.94 -14.73
C GLU A 146 7.25 15.03 -14.96
N ASN A 147 7.28 16.13 -14.19
CA ASN A 147 6.30 17.20 -14.20
C ASN A 147 4.87 16.74 -13.86
N ALA A 148 4.72 15.63 -13.13
CA ALA A 148 3.41 15.22 -12.62
C ALA A 148 2.94 16.17 -11.51
N SER A 149 1.72 16.67 -11.62
CA SER A 149 1.09 17.46 -10.57
C SER A 149 0.60 16.55 -9.44
N ALA A 150 1.50 16.13 -8.57
CA ALA A 150 1.23 15.21 -7.46
C ALA A 150 1.48 15.88 -6.11
N ARG A 151 0.79 15.41 -5.07
CA ARG A 151 1.02 15.81 -3.67
C ARG A 151 0.77 14.63 -2.74
N ILE A 152 1.38 14.69 -1.57
CA ILE A 152 0.98 13.79 -0.48
C ILE A 152 -0.31 14.32 0.15
N SER A 153 -1.25 13.41 0.35
CA SER A 153 -2.51 13.65 1.02
C SER A 153 -2.55 12.81 2.30
N ILE A 154 -3.22 13.32 3.32
CA ILE A 154 -3.38 12.62 4.61
C ILE A 154 -4.83 12.22 4.84
N ASP A 155 -5.72 12.47 3.88
CA ASP A 155 -7.15 12.26 4.03
C ASP A 155 -7.78 11.74 2.72
N PRO A 156 -7.97 10.42 2.59
CA PRO A 156 -8.65 9.80 1.46
C PRO A 156 -10.19 9.88 1.55
N GLY A 157 -10.75 10.53 2.57
CA GLY A 157 -12.17 10.49 2.91
C GLY A 157 -12.56 9.28 3.75
N ARG A 158 -13.87 8.99 3.81
CA ARG A 158 -14.45 7.85 4.57
C ARG A 158 -15.43 7.01 3.75
N TYR A 159 -15.36 7.14 2.42
CA TYR A 159 -16.17 6.36 1.49
C TYR A 159 -15.43 5.10 1.02
N ILE A 160 -15.88 4.46 -0.07
CA ILE A 160 -15.39 3.16 -0.53
C ILE A 160 -13.89 3.14 -0.84
N CYS A 161 -13.32 4.23 -1.37
CA CYS A 161 -11.87 4.31 -1.61
C CYS A 161 -11.07 4.15 -0.30
N ASN A 162 -11.46 4.86 0.77
CA ASN A 162 -10.86 4.71 2.09
C ASN A 162 -11.12 3.30 2.66
N TYR A 163 -12.35 2.79 2.51
CA TYR A 163 -12.72 1.47 3.02
C TYR A 163 -11.83 0.36 2.46
N VAL A 164 -11.70 0.32 1.12
CA VAL A 164 -10.82 -0.63 0.42
C VAL A 164 -9.37 -0.42 0.81
N TYR A 165 -8.91 0.83 0.83
CA TYR A 165 -7.53 1.15 1.17
C TYR A 165 -7.16 0.71 2.58
N PHE A 166 -8.02 1.00 3.56
CA PHE A 166 -7.83 0.59 4.95
C PHE A 166 -7.74 -0.94 5.09
N HIS A 167 -8.67 -1.67 4.47
CA HIS A 167 -8.65 -3.14 4.48
C HIS A 167 -7.37 -3.71 3.85
N SER A 168 -6.86 -3.11 2.78
CA SER A 168 -5.61 -3.55 2.14
C SER A 168 -4.39 -3.20 2.99
N LEU A 169 -4.36 -2.05 3.67
CA LEU A 169 -3.32 -1.72 4.63
C LEU A 169 -3.30 -2.70 5.81
N GLN A 170 -4.47 -3.01 6.36
CA GLN A 170 -4.64 -4.02 7.42
C GLN A 170 -4.11 -5.38 6.96
N TRP A 171 -4.53 -5.83 5.77
CA TRP A 171 -4.07 -7.11 5.23
C TRP A 171 -2.54 -7.11 5.05
N VAL A 172 -1.94 -6.08 4.45
CA VAL A 172 -0.48 -6.01 4.24
C VAL A 172 0.27 -5.99 5.58
N LYS A 173 -0.24 -5.27 6.58
CA LYS A 173 0.31 -5.25 7.95
C LYS A 173 0.30 -6.66 8.56
N ALA A 174 -0.76 -7.44 8.37
CA ALA A 174 -0.85 -8.82 8.84
C ALA A 174 0.09 -9.79 8.09
N GLN A 175 0.39 -9.53 6.81
CA GLN A 175 1.36 -10.33 6.04
C GLN A 175 2.82 -10.01 6.37
N GLN A 176 3.08 -8.85 6.98
CA GLN A 176 4.39 -8.57 7.55
C GLN A 176 4.56 -9.46 8.78
N SER A 177 5.05 -10.67 8.56
CA SER A 177 5.77 -11.38 9.61
C SER A 177 6.85 -10.41 10.06
N PHE A 178 6.79 -9.95 11.31
CA PHE A 178 7.97 -9.39 11.95
C PHE A 178 9.07 -10.40 11.67
N SER A 179 10.09 -10.01 10.90
CA SER A 179 11.30 -10.80 10.82
C SER A 179 11.89 -10.75 12.21
N GLU A 180 11.46 -11.66 13.09
CA GLU A 180 12.14 -11.92 14.33
C GLU A 180 13.58 -12.21 13.92
N ILE A 181 14.51 -11.39 14.41
CA ILE A 181 15.94 -11.66 14.24
C ILE A 181 16.12 -13.09 14.74
N SER A 182 16.55 -13.99 13.87
CA SER A 182 16.65 -15.40 14.24
C SER A 182 17.49 -15.56 15.51
N GLN A 183 17.21 -16.55 16.35
CA GLN A 183 18.02 -16.79 17.55
C GLN A 183 19.52 -16.91 17.19
N GLU A 184 19.83 -17.43 16.00
CA GLU A 184 21.18 -17.55 15.48
C GLU A 184 21.84 -16.19 15.13
N GLU A 185 21.10 -15.27 14.52
CA GLU A 185 21.56 -13.89 14.29
C GLU A 185 21.68 -13.10 15.59
N GLN A 186 20.75 -13.27 16.54
CA GLN A 186 20.83 -12.68 17.87
C GLN A 186 22.10 -13.15 18.59
N VAL A 187 22.38 -14.47 18.57
CA VAL A 187 23.59 -15.04 19.16
C VAL A 187 24.86 -14.53 18.46
N ARG A 188 24.85 -14.42 17.13
CA ARG A 188 26.00 -13.88 16.37
C ARG A 188 26.28 -12.43 16.74
N PHE A 189 25.25 -11.60 16.82
CA PHE A 189 25.36 -10.20 17.23
C PHE A 189 25.92 -10.08 18.66
N VAL A 190 25.35 -10.83 19.61
CA VAL A 190 25.79 -10.79 21.01
C VAL A 190 27.23 -11.29 21.17
N ARG A 191 27.64 -12.36 20.46
CA ARG A 191 29.04 -12.81 20.46
C ARG A 191 29.99 -11.72 19.98
N ARG A 192 29.64 -11.06 18.87
CA ARG A 192 30.48 -9.98 18.33
C ARG A 192 30.57 -8.80 19.30
N LEU A 193 29.47 -8.48 19.98
CA LEU A 193 29.45 -7.43 20.99
C LEU A 193 30.35 -7.76 22.19
N VAL A 194 30.35 -9.02 22.65
CA VAL A 194 31.23 -9.48 23.75
C VAL A 194 32.71 -9.38 23.36
N GLU A 195 33.08 -9.81 22.15
CA GLU A 195 34.46 -9.69 21.64
C GLU A 195 34.94 -8.23 21.69
N LEU A 196 34.15 -7.31 21.11
CA LEU A 196 34.51 -5.89 21.03
C LEU A 196 34.66 -5.24 22.41
N VAL A 197 33.84 -5.62 23.38
CA VAL A 197 33.93 -5.10 24.75
C VAL A 197 35.13 -5.70 25.50
N SER A 198 35.49 -6.95 25.22
CA SER A 198 36.65 -7.60 25.85
C SER A 198 38.02 -7.09 25.37
N GLU A 199 38.02 -6.33 24.27
CA GLU A 199 39.21 -5.69 23.70
C GLU A 199 39.44 -4.25 24.22
N LEU A 200 38.54 -3.73 25.07
CA LEU A 200 38.66 -2.43 25.75
C LEU A 200 39.44 -2.55 27.07
#